data_AF-A0A0F3IWI1-F1
#
_entry.id   AF-A0A0F3IWI1-F1
#
_cell.length_a   1.000
_cell.length_b   1.000
_cell.length_c   1.000
_cell.angle_alpha   90.00
_cell.angle_beta   90.00
_cell.angle_gamma   90.00
#
_symmetry.space_group_name_H-M   'P 1'
#
loop_
_entity.id
_entity.type
_entity.pdbx_description
1 polymer ?
#
loop_
_entity_poly.entity_id
_entity_poly.type
_entity_poly.pdbx_seq_one_letter_code
_entity_poly.pdbx_strand_id
1 'polypeptide(L)'
;MAHLKLVSDSSLIDPQAERSAMTILLTATGAVVGEVSKVYQILSRTLEQDLEGKTKAAAGRAFNSLPGWQRDRIATVALEAAGTARTYHAARERAVTALAALG
;
A
#
# COMPACT_ATOMS: atom_id res chain seq x y z
N MET A 1 12.96 37.07 -1.58
CA MET A 1 12.82 35.76 -2.24
C MET A 1 12.61 34.71 -1.16
N ALA A 2 11.37 34.23 -1.02
CA ALA A 2 11.01 33.28 0.04
C ALA A 2 11.43 31.88 -0.39
N HIS A 3 12.43 31.32 0.29
CA HIS A 3 12.79 29.91 0.16
C HIS A 3 11.69 29.07 0.81
N LEU A 4 10.78 28.54 -0.01
CA LEU A 4 9.80 27.54 0.42
C LEU A 4 10.58 26.24 0.70
N LYS A 5 10.99 26.05 1.96
CA LYS A 5 11.54 24.79 2.42
C LYS A 5 10.38 23.81 2.50
N LEU A 6 10.17 23.04 1.43
CA LEU A 6 9.35 21.82 1.44
C LEU A 6 10.08 20.82 2.35
N VAL A 7 9.92 21.03 3.66
CA VAL A 7 10.12 19.98 4.65
C VAL A 7 9.04 18.97 4.30
N SER A 8 9.41 17.91 3.59
CA SER A 8 8.60 16.70 3.52
C SER A 8 8.55 16.16 4.94
N ASP A 9 7.56 16.63 5.70
CA ASP A 9 7.20 16.14 7.01
C ASP A 9 6.68 14.71 6.84
N SER A 10 7.59 13.75 6.79
CA SER A 10 7.30 12.33 7.01
C SER A 10 6.84 12.06 8.46
N SER A 11 6.66 13.10 9.28
CA SER A 11 6.35 13.05 10.71
C SER A 11 4.86 12.91 11.04
N LEU A 12 3.97 12.84 10.02
CA LEU A 12 2.53 12.65 10.22
C LEU A 12 1.96 11.57 9.28
N ILE A 13 2.62 10.41 9.22
CA ILE A 13 1.94 9.21 8.74
C ILE A 13 0.88 8.87 9.79
N ASP A 14 -0.36 9.27 9.51
CA ASP A 14 -1.53 8.84 10.28
C ASP A 14 -1.59 7.30 10.24
N PRO A 15 -1.35 6.60 11.35
CA PRO A 15 -1.28 5.13 11.39
C PRO A 15 -2.60 4.50 10.93
N GLN A 16 -3.73 5.17 11.19
CA GLN A 16 -5.04 4.68 10.79
C GLN A 16 -5.23 4.74 9.27
N ALA A 17 -4.69 5.77 8.63
CA ALA A 17 -4.73 5.87 7.18
C ALA A 17 -3.70 4.97 6.49
N GLU A 18 -2.54 4.73 7.09
CA GLU A 18 -1.58 3.73 6.60
C GLU A 18 -2.18 2.32 6.64
N ARG A 19 -2.79 1.95 7.77
CA ARG A 19 -3.52 0.68 7.92
C ARG A 19 -4.65 0.55 6.91
N SER A 20 -5.37 1.64 6.64
CA SER A 20 -6.44 1.67 5.62
C SER A 20 -5.90 1.43 4.21
N ALA A 21 -4.80 2.10 3.83
CA ALA A 21 -4.16 1.91 2.54
C ALA A 21 -3.62 0.48 2.36
N MET A 22 -2.99 -0.09 3.39
CA MET A 22 -2.50 -1.46 3.38
C MET A 22 -3.64 -2.49 3.32
N THR A 23 -4.77 -2.20 3.96
CA THR A 23 -5.99 -3.04 3.86
C THR A 23 -6.53 -3.06 2.43
N ILE A 24 -6.65 -1.89 1.79
CA ILE A 24 -7.07 -1.78 0.38
C ILE A 24 -6.12 -2.57 -0.53
N LEU A 25 -4.80 -2.43 -0.32
CA LEU A 25 -3.79 -3.16 -1.07
C LEU A 25 -3.91 -4.68 -0.88
N LEU A 26 -4.13 -5.15 0.35
CA LEU A 26 -4.31 -6.55 0.67
C LEU A 26 -5.55 -7.13 -0.03
N THR A 27 -6.68 -6.43 0.06
CA THR A 27 -7.92 -6.83 -0.63
C THR A 27 -7.73 -6.90 -2.14
N ALA A 28 -7.11 -5.89 -2.74
CA ALA A 28 -6.82 -5.88 -4.17
C ALA A 28 -5.87 -7.02 -4.58
N THR A 29 -4.88 -7.32 -3.75
CA THR A 29 -3.97 -8.45 -3.95
C THR A 29 -4.73 -9.78 -3.90
N GLY A 30 -5.60 -9.98 -2.91
CA GLY A 30 -6.43 -11.18 -2.80
C GLY A 30 -7.32 -11.39 -4.02
N ALA A 31 -7.89 -10.31 -4.56
CA ALA A 31 -8.74 -10.36 -5.76
C ALA A 31 -7.98 -10.74 -7.04
N VAL A 32 -6.70 -10.38 -7.17
CA VAL A 32 -5.92 -10.61 -8.40
C VAL A 32 -5.12 -11.91 -8.35
N VAL A 33 -4.49 -12.24 -7.23
CA VAL A 33 -3.58 -13.40 -7.12
C VAL A 33 -4.08 -14.49 -6.17
N GLY A 34 -5.20 -14.26 -5.47
CA GLY A 34 -5.79 -15.20 -4.53
C GLY A 34 -5.16 -15.12 -3.13
N GLU A 35 -5.98 -15.43 -2.12
CA GLU A 35 -5.59 -15.37 -0.70
C GLU A 35 -4.59 -16.48 -0.31
N VAL A 36 -4.58 -17.58 -1.04
CA VAL A 36 -3.60 -18.68 -0.85
C VAL A 36 -2.21 -18.31 -1.39
N SER A 37 -2.08 -17.19 -2.11
CA SER A 37 -0.79 -16.79 -2.64
C SER A 37 0.16 -16.40 -1.51
N LYS A 38 1.44 -16.76 -1.67
CA LYS A 38 2.49 -16.40 -0.71
C LYS A 38 2.61 -14.88 -0.55
N VAL A 39 2.33 -14.12 -1.60
CA VAL A 39 2.36 -12.64 -1.59
C VAL A 39 1.25 -12.09 -0.71
N TYR A 40 0.00 -12.57 -0.88
CA TYR A 40 -1.11 -12.20 0.00
C TYR A 40 -0.81 -12.52 1.46
N GLN A 41 -0.32 -13.73 1.75
CA GLN A 41 0.00 -14.16 3.12
C GLN A 41 1.08 -13.29 3.77
N ILE A 42 2.07 -12.82 3.01
CA ILE A 42 3.11 -11.91 3.51
C ILE A 42 2.51 -10.52 3.80
N LEU A 43 1.65 -10.01 2.91
CA LEU A 43 0.96 -8.73 3.10
C LEU A 43 0.01 -8.77 4.30
N SER A 44 -0.79 -9.84 4.45
CA SER A 44 -1.71 -10.04 5.58
C SER A 44 -0.96 -10.03 6.91
N ARG A 45 0.13 -10.80 6.99
CA ARG A 45 0.99 -10.83 8.18
C ARG A 45 1.59 -9.46 8.49
N THR A 46 1.94 -8.68 7.46
CA THR A 46 2.48 -7.33 7.64
C THR A 46 1.43 -6.37 8.20
N LEU A 47 0.18 -6.49 7.76
CA LEU A 47 -0.96 -5.71 8.25
C LEU A 47 -1.36 -6.08 9.69
N GLU A 48 -1.34 -7.37 10.03
CA GLU A 48 -1.71 -7.87 11.36
C GLU A 48 -0.69 -7.50 12.43
N GLN A 49 0.60 -7.54 12.09
CA GLN A 49 1.66 -7.39 13.10
C GLN A 49 2.03 -5.91 13.37
N ASP A 50 1.51 -4.95 12.59
CA ASP A 50 1.80 -3.50 12.73
C ASP A 50 3.31 -3.21 12.85
N LEU A 51 4.14 -3.96 12.09
CA LEU A 51 5.58 -4.00 12.28
C LEU A 51 6.31 -3.03 11.36
N GLU A 52 7.02 -2.08 11.96
CA GLU A 52 7.99 -1.22 11.29
C GLU A 52 9.24 -1.98 10.82
N GLY A 53 9.92 -1.44 9.80
CA GLY A 53 11.22 -1.95 9.35
C GLY A 53 11.15 -3.21 8.46
N LYS A 54 11.72 -4.32 8.94
CA LYS A 54 12.04 -5.51 8.10
C LYS A 54 10.82 -6.18 7.49
N THR A 55 9.67 -6.11 8.14
CA THR A 55 8.42 -6.73 7.69
C THR A 55 7.82 -5.97 6.51
N LYS A 56 7.78 -4.62 6.57
CA LYS A 56 7.40 -3.77 5.42
C LYS A 56 8.31 -4.01 4.21
N ALA A 57 9.63 -4.13 4.44
CA ALA A 57 10.57 -4.45 3.37
C ALA A 57 10.34 -5.85 2.76
N ALA A 58 9.90 -6.83 3.57
CA ALA A 58 9.54 -8.16 3.07
C ALA A 58 8.25 -8.14 2.23
N ALA A 59 7.25 -7.36 2.64
CA ALA A 59 6.03 -7.13 1.85
C ALA A 59 6.34 -6.48 0.49
N GLY A 60 7.21 -5.47 0.46
CA GLY A 60 7.64 -4.83 -0.79
C GLY A 60 8.34 -5.80 -1.74
N ARG A 61 9.28 -6.60 -1.22
CA ARG A 61 9.93 -7.65 -2.04
C ARG A 61 8.95 -8.70 -2.55
N ALA A 62 7.97 -9.10 -1.74
CA ALA A 62 6.95 -10.06 -2.15
C ALA A 62 6.01 -9.48 -3.22
N PHE A 63 5.64 -8.20 -3.11
CA PHE A 63 4.84 -7.53 -4.12
C PHE A 63 5.62 -7.38 -5.44
N ASN A 64 6.89 -7.01 -5.38
CA ASN A 64 7.76 -6.85 -6.56
C ASN A 64 8.13 -8.17 -7.24
N SER A 65 7.93 -9.32 -6.59
CA SER A 65 8.15 -10.61 -7.26
C SER A 65 6.99 -11.01 -8.18
N LEU A 66 5.84 -10.32 -8.09
CA LEU A 66 4.73 -10.53 -9.02
C LEU A 66 5.09 -10.05 -10.43
N PRO A 67 4.65 -10.74 -11.50
CA PRO A 67 4.65 -10.22 -12.86
C PRO A 67 4.08 -8.81 -12.95
N GLY A 68 4.65 -7.97 -13.83
CA GLY A 68 4.24 -6.57 -14.00
C GLY A 68 2.73 -6.39 -14.20
N TRP A 69 2.13 -7.20 -15.07
CA TRP A 69 0.68 -7.15 -15.34
C TRP A 69 -0.19 -7.45 -14.11
N GLN A 70 0.29 -8.26 -13.16
CA GLN A 70 -0.42 -8.51 -11.91
C GLN A 70 -0.34 -7.31 -10.99
N ARG A 71 0.83 -6.69 -10.88
CA ARG A 71 1.01 -5.45 -10.10
C ARG A 71 0.15 -4.32 -10.65
N ASP A 72 0.09 -4.17 -11.97
CA ASP A 72 -0.73 -3.15 -12.64
C ASP A 72 -2.23 -3.38 -12.39
N ARG A 73 -2.68 -4.65 -12.44
CA ARG A 73 -4.06 -5.01 -12.06
C ARG A 73 -4.34 -4.72 -10.59
N ILE A 74 -3.44 -5.06 -9.69
CA ILE A 74 -3.61 -4.80 -8.25
C ILE A 74 -3.71 -3.29 -8.00
N ALA A 75 -2.84 -2.49 -8.62
CA ALA A 75 -2.90 -1.04 -8.52
C ALA A 75 -4.24 -0.48 -9.04
N THR A 76 -4.74 -0.98 -10.16
CA THR A 76 -6.04 -0.60 -10.73
C THR A 76 -7.18 -0.90 -9.75
N VAL A 77 -7.24 -2.14 -9.24
CA VAL A 77 -8.28 -2.56 -8.28
C VAL A 77 -8.18 -1.76 -6.97
N ALA A 78 -6.97 -1.50 -6.47
CA ALA A 78 -6.75 -0.70 -5.26
C ALA A 78 -7.22 0.76 -5.45
N LEU A 79 -6.96 1.35 -6.61
CA LEU A 79 -7.42 2.70 -6.95
C LEU A 79 -8.94 2.79 -7.09
N GLU A 80 -9.58 1.79 -7.71
CA GLU A 80 -11.03 1.69 -7.83
C GLU A 80 -11.69 1.56 -6.45
N ALA A 81 -11.14 0.71 -5.57
CA ALA A 81 -11.60 0.56 -4.19
C ALA A 81 -11.43 1.84 -3.38
N ALA A 82 -10.32 2.56 -3.55
CA ALA A 82 -10.10 3.86 -2.93
C ALA A 82 -11.05 4.95 -3.47
N GLY A 83 -11.44 4.87 -4.75
CA GLY A 83 -12.38 5.80 -5.39
C GLY A 83 -13.84 5.56 -5.01
N THR A 84 -14.23 4.32 -4.73
CA THR A 84 -15.57 3.97 -4.21
C THR A 84 -15.74 4.34 -2.74
N ALA A 85 -14.65 4.42 -1.98
CA ALA A 85 -14.61 5.01 -0.64
C ALA A 85 -14.60 6.56 -0.71
N ARG A 86 -15.77 7.17 -0.97
CA ARG A 86 -15.98 8.62 -1.24
C ARG A 86 -15.54 9.61 -0.14
N THR A 87 -14.77 9.20 0.87
CA THR A 87 -14.26 10.06 1.97
C THR A 87 -12.75 9.96 2.22
N TYR A 88 -11.98 9.19 1.45
CA TYR A 88 -10.56 8.96 1.75
C TYR A 88 -9.58 9.39 0.65
N HIS A 89 -9.63 10.68 0.27
CA HIS A 89 -8.57 11.29 -0.55
C HIS A 89 -7.16 11.02 0.02
N ALA A 90 -7.03 11.00 1.36
CA ALA A 90 -5.78 10.66 2.04
C ALA A 90 -5.38 9.17 1.94
N ALA A 91 -6.33 8.22 1.92
CA ALA A 91 -5.97 6.80 1.75
C ALA A 91 -5.62 6.48 0.29
N ARG A 92 -6.21 7.19 -0.67
CA ARG A 92 -5.83 7.08 -2.10
C ARG A 92 -4.39 7.54 -2.33
N GLU A 93 -4.04 8.76 -1.92
CA GLU A 93 -2.67 9.28 -2.03
C GLU A 93 -1.67 8.38 -1.28
N ARG A 94 -2.05 7.86 -0.11
CA ARG A 94 -1.18 6.94 0.65
C ARG A 94 -1.12 5.53 0.06
N ALA A 95 -2.16 5.00 -0.58
CA ALA A 95 -2.09 3.72 -1.28
C ALA A 95 -1.17 3.83 -2.51
N VAL A 96 -1.26 4.94 -3.24
CA VAL A 96 -0.34 5.26 -4.35
C VAL A 96 1.08 5.43 -3.83
N THR A 97 1.27 6.16 -2.73
CA THR A 97 2.59 6.35 -2.12
C THR A 97 3.15 5.05 -1.56
N ALA A 98 2.31 4.22 -0.93
CA ALA A 98 2.69 2.91 -0.41
C ALA A 98 3.13 2.00 -1.55
N LEU A 99 2.38 1.95 -2.66
CA LEU A 99 2.78 1.23 -3.87
C LEU A 99 4.11 1.74 -4.44
N ALA A 100 4.30 3.05 -4.52
CA ALA A 100 5.55 3.67 -4.99
C ALA A 100 6.74 3.37 -4.06
N ALA A 101 6.52 3.26 -2.75
CA ALA A 101 7.55 2.97 -1.76
C ALA A 101 7.97 1.48 -1.71
N LEU A 102 7.26 0.58 -2.41
CA LEU A 102 7.68 -0.81 -2.54
C LEU A 102 8.73 -1.01 -3.64
N GLY A 103 8.94 -0.04 -4.55
CA GLY A 103 9.88 -0.07 -5.68
C GLY A 103 11.34 0.19 -5.32
#